data_AF-W9L4Z7-F1
#
_entry.id   AF-W9L4Z7-F1
#
_cell.length_a   1.000
_cell.length_b   1.000
_cell.length_c   1.000
_cell.angle_alpha   90.00
_cell.angle_beta   90.00
_cell.angle_gamma   90.00
#
_symmetry.space_group_name_H-M   'P 1'
#
loop_
_entity.id
_entity.type
_entity.pdbx_description
1 polymer ?
#
loop_
_entity_poly.entity_id
_entity_poly.type
_entity_poly.pdbx_seq_one_letter_code
_entity_poly.pdbx_strand_id
1 'polypeptide(L)' 'MARLSGLQKEVLALYRNCLRESRKKPQATRSHFESFARHEFSRNLAIDKRDFAAIEFLLRKGRRQLEVYGSPGIKDIK' A
#
# COMPACT_ATOMS: atom_id res chain seq x y z
N MET A 1 16.15 -1.63 -18.89
CA MET A 1 15.53 -1.23 -17.60
C MET A 1 16.52 -1.54 -16.48
N ALA A 2 16.75 -0.62 -15.55
CA ALA A 2 17.61 -0.88 -14.40
C ALA A 2 16.97 -1.94 -13.47
N ARG A 3 17.79 -2.82 -12.89
CA ARG A 3 17.31 -3.85 -11.96
C ARG A 3 16.83 -3.18 -10.66
N LEU A 4 15.59 -3.45 -10.27
CA LEU A 4 15.04 -2.96 -9.00
C LEU A 4 15.72 -3.66 -7.81
N SER A 5 15.99 -2.89 -6.76
CA SER A 5 16.47 -3.42 -5.47
C SER A 5 15.40 -4.29 -4.80
N GLY A 6 15.80 -5.11 -3.81
CA GLY A 6 14.85 -5.89 -3.01
C GLY A 6 13.77 -5.00 -2.38
N LEU A 7 14.20 -3.91 -1.75
CA LEU A 7 13.31 -2.93 -1.11
C LEU A 7 12.33 -2.29 -2.10
N GLN A 8 12.79 -1.91 -3.30
CA GLN A 8 11.91 -1.38 -4.34
C GLN A 8 10.85 -2.40 -4.79
N LYS A 9 11.23 -3.68 -4.90
CA LYS A 9 10.28 -4.75 -5.20
C LYS A 9 9.25 -4.93 -4.08
N GLU A 10 9.66 -4.78 -2.82
CA GLU A 10 8.75 -4.85 -1.67
C GLU A 10 7.73 -3.71 -1.68
N VAL A 11 8.13 -2.48 -2.01
CA VAL A 11 7.21 -1.33 -2.18
C VAL A 11 6.15 -1.64 -3.24
N LEU A 12 6.57 -2.14 -4.41
CA LEU A 12 5.64 -2.52 -5.48
C LEU A 12 4.78 -3.74 -5.12
N ALA A 13 5.30 -4.67 -4.32
CA ALA A 13 4.54 -5.81 -3.83
C ALA A 13 3.44 -5.35 -2.86
N LEU A 14 3.78 -4.46 -1.92
CA LEU A 14 2.82 -3.91 -0.97
C LEU A 14 1.68 -3.19 -1.71
N TYR A 15 1.99 -2.29 -2.65
CA TYR A 15 0.96 -1.59 -3.43
C TYR A 15 0.02 -2.55 -4.18
N ARG A 16 0.59 -3.57 -4.85
CA ARG A 16 -0.22 -4.58 -5.54
C ARG A 16 -1.09 -5.38 -4.57
N ASN A 17 -0.59 -5.68 -3.37
CA ASN A 17 -1.36 -6.39 -2.35
C ASN A 17 -2.51 -5.52 -1.83
N CYS A 18 -2.29 -4.22 -1.62
CA CYS A 18 -3.37 -3.27 -1.30
C CYS A 18 -4.52 -3.38 -2.32
N LEU A 19 -4.21 -3.29 -3.61
CA LEU A 19 -5.22 -3.37 -4.67
C LEU A 19 -5.88 -4.76 -4.78
N ARG A 20 -5.16 -5.85 -4.44
CA ARG A 20 -5.74 -7.20 -4.41
C ARG A 20 -6.72 -7.36 -3.24
N GLU A 21 -6.37 -6.88 -2.06
CA GLU A 21 -7.26 -6.92 -0.90
C GLU A 21 -8.50 -6.04 -1.13
N SER A 22 -8.37 -4.88 -1.79
CA SER A 22 -9.52 -4.06 -2.19
C SER A 22 -10.55 -4.82 -3.03
N ARG A 23 -10.11 -5.76 -3.89
CA ARG A 23 -11.03 -6.57 -4.72
C ARG A 23 -11.93 -7.50 -3.91
N LYS A 24 -11.50 -7.88 -2.69
CA LYS A 24 -12.29 -8.70 -1.76
C LYS A 24 -13.38 -7.88 -1.05
N LYS A 25 -13.34 -6.56 -1.15
CA LYS A 25 -14.32 -5.64 -0.53
C LYS A 25 -15.55 -5.47 -1.42
N PRO A 26 -16.70 -5.05 -0.84
CA PRO A 26 -17.90 -4.76 -1.60
C PRO A 26 -17.62 -3.77 -2.75
N GLN A 27 -18.26 -3.97 -3.90
CA GLN A 27 -18.04 -3.14 -5.08
C GLN A 27 -18.34 -1.66 -4.81
N ALA A 28 -19.35 -1.36 -3.98
CA ALA A 28 -19.76 -0.01 -3.63
C ALA A 28 -18.68 0.79 -2.88
N THR A 29 -17.83 0.13 -2.09
CA THR A 29 -16.83 0.77 -1.22
C THR A 29 -15.39 0.55 -1.69
N ARG A 30 -15.17 -0.36 -2.67
CA ARG A 30 -13.85 -0.70 -3.23
C ARG A 30 -13.03 0.52 -3.64
N SER A 31 -13.68 1.51 -4.26
CA SER A 31 -13.03 2.74 -4.74
C SER A 31 -12.35 3.53 -3.61
N HIS A 32 -12.91 3.49 -2.39
CA HIS A 32 -12.32 4.16 -1.23
C HIS A 32 -10.99 3.50 -0.84
N PHE A 33 -10.94 2.17 -0.83
CA PHE A 33 -9.70 1.42 -0.55
C PHE A 33 -8.62 1.68 -1.61
N GLU A 34 -9.00 1.68 -2.88
CA GLU A 34 -8.06 1.96 -3.98
C GLU A 34 -7.55 3.40 -3.91
N SER A 35 -8.43 4.36 -3.61
CA SER A 35 -8.07 5.77 -3.47
C SER A 35 -7.15 6.00 -2.27
N PHE A 36 -7.44 5.38 -1.13
CA PHE A 36 -6.57 5.40 0.04
C PHE A 36 -5.16 4.88 -0.27
N ALA A 37 -5.06 3.71 -0.91
CA ALA A 37 -3.76 3.15 -1.29
C ALA A 37 -3.02 4.07 -2.27
N ARG A 38 -3.69 4.59 -3.30
CA ARG A 38 -3.07 5.53 -4.25
C ARG A 38 -2.58 6.80 -3.55
N HIS A 39 -3.41 7.36 -2.67
CA HIS A 39 -3.08 8.58 -1.95
C HIS A 39 -1.85 8.40 -1.05
N GLU A 40 -1.82 7.35 -0.22
CA GLU A 40 -0.69 7.08 0.67
C GLU A 40 0.63 6.88 -0.10
N PHE A 41 0.61 6.16 -1.23
CA PHE A 41 1.82 5.98 -2.03
C PHE A 41 2.21 7.26 -2.77
N SER A 42 1.24 8.03 -3.30
CA SER A 42 1.49 9.28 -4.02
C SER A 42 2.16 10.35 -3.14
N ARG A 43 1.72 10.46 -1.88
CA ARG A 43 2.27 11.42 -0.91
C ARG A 43 3.73 11.18 -0.56
N ASN A 44 4.22 9.95 -0.77
CA ASN A 44 5.58 9.54 -0.42
C ASN A 44 6.50 9.39 -1.65
N LEU A 45 6.04 9.80 -2.86
CA LEU A 45 6.84 9.70 -4.09
C LEU A 45 8.12 10.53 -4.08
N ALA A 46 8.15 11.61 -3.30
CA ALA A 46 9.28 12.53 -3.20
C ALA A 46 10.39 12.05 -2.25
N ILE A 47 10.20 10.92 -1.55
CA ILE A 47 11.21 10.37 -0.65
C ILE A 47 12.43 9.92 -1.48
N ASP A 48 13.62 10.27 -1.00
CA ASP A 48 14.87 9.82 -1.63
C ASP A 48 14.93 8.29 -1.60
N LYS A 49 15.24 7.69 -2.76
CA LYS A 49 15.39 6.23 -2.91
C LYS A 49 16.50 5.64 -2.03
N ARG A 50 17.40 6.48 -1.50
CA ARG A 50 18.49 6.14 -0.59
C ARG A 50 18.11 6.30 0.88
N ASP A 51 16.96 6.90 1.20
CA ASP A 51 16.45 6.95 2.57
C ASP A 51 15.80 5.60 2.95
N PHE A 52 16.65 4.61 3.13
CA PHE A 52 16.22 3.23 3.41
C PHE A 52 15.42 3.16 4.71
N ALA A 53 15.80 3.92 5.74
CA ALA A 53 15.13 3.92 7.04
C ALA A 53 13.68 4.42 6.93
N ALA A 54 13.44 5.53 6.21
CA ALA A 54 12.09 6.03 5.97
C ALA A 54 11.25 5.04 5.15
N ILE A 55 11.83 4.46 4.09
CA ILE A 55 11.12 3.48 3.24
C ILE A 55 10.74 2.24 4.04
N GLU A 56 11.65 1.68 4.85
CA GLU A 56 11.38 0.52 5.69
C GLU A 56 10.32 0.81 6.76
N PHE A 57 10.36 1.99 7.38
CA PHE A 57 9.32 2.42 8.30
C PHE A 57 7.94 2.47 7.62
N LEU A 58 7.86 3.08 6.44
CA LEU A 58 6.61 3.17 5.67
C LEU A 58 6.12 1.81 5.20
N LEU A 59 7.01 0.90 4.80
CA LEU A 59 6.67 -0.48 4.46
C LEU A 59 6.04 -1.21 5.64
N ARG A 60 6.65 -1.12 6.83
CA ARG A 60 6.09 -1.73 8.05
C ARG A 60 4.73 -1.12 8.41
N LYS A 61 4.61 0.21 8.35
CA LYS A 61 3.34 0.92 8.59
C LYS A 61 2.26 0.45 7.60
N GLY A 62 2.57 0.42 6.30
CA GLY A 62 1.63 0.05 5.26
C GLY A 62 1.20 -1.43 5.32
N ARG A 63 2.10 -2.35 5.70
CA ARG A 63 1.74 -3.76 5.97
C ARG A 63 0.74 -3.88 7.11
N ARG A 64 0.96 -3.17 8.22
CA ARG A 64 0.02 -3.14 9.34
C ARG A 64 -1.34 -2.55 8.95
N GLN A 65 -1.36 -1.49 8.15
CA GLN A 65 -2.61 -0.94 7.62
C GLN A 65 -3.35 -1.95 6.74
N LEU A 66 -2.63 -2.63 5.84
CA LEU A 66 -3.18 -3.67 4.97
C LEU A 66 -3.81 -4.82 5.76
N GLU A 67 -3.17 -5.29 6.83
CA GLU A 67 -3.72 -6.33 7.71
C GLU A 67 -5.04 -5.89 8.35
N VAL A 68 -5.11 -4.64 8.83
CA VAL A 68 -6.32 -4.09 9.47
C VAL A 68 -7.46 -4.01 8.46
N TYR A 69 -7.30 -3.25 7.38
CA TYR A 69 -8.41 -3.05 6.46
C TYR A 69 -8.67 -4.28 5.57
N GLY A 70 -7.72 -5.19 5.43
CA GLY A 70 -7.89 -6.48 4.75
C GLY A 70 -8.82 -7.45 5.50
N SER A 71 -8.97 -7.25 6.82
CA SER A 71 -9.85 -8.09 7.66
C SER A 71 -11.30 -8.13 7.12
N PRO A 72 -11.97 -9.30 7.09
CA PRO A 72 -13.32 -9.45 6.51
C PRO A 72 -14.39 -8.56 7.16
N GLY A 73 -14.22 -8.21 8.44
CA GLY A 73 -15.14 -7.32 9.16
C GLY A 73 -15.10 -5.87 8.70
N ILE A 74 -14.01 -5.43 8.08
CA ILE A 74 -13.87 -4.05 7.56
C ILE A 74 -14.42 -4.01 6.15
N LYS A 75 -15.57 -3.36 5.98
CA LYS A 75 -16.30 -3.25 4.70
C LYS A 75 -16.08 -1.91 4.01
N ASP A 76 -15.63 -0.89 4.73
CA ASP A 76 -15.36 0.44 4.19
C ASP A 76 -14.22 1.14 4.96
N ILE A 77 -13.53 2.06 4.29
CA ILE A 77 -12.60 3.03 4.89
C ILE A 77 -12.93 4.40 4.30
N LYS A 78 -13.24 5.37 5.15
CA LYS A 78 -13.65 6.72 4.76
C LYS A 78 -12.62 7.74 5.21
#